data_AF-A0A235AG29-F1
#
_entry.id   AF-A0A235AG29-F1
#
_cell.length_a   1.000
_cell.length_b   1.000
_cell.length_c   1.000
_cell.angle_alpha   90.00
_cell.angle_beta   90.00
_cell.angle_gamma   90.00
#
_symmetry.space_group_name_H-M   'P 1'
#
loop_
_entity.id
_entity.type
_entity.pdbx_description
1 polymer ?
#
loop_
_entity_poly.entity_id
_entity_poly.type
_entity_poly.pdbx_seq_one_letter_code
_entity_poly.pdbx_strand_id
1 'polypeptide(L)'
;MFAMGSGFIARGAISENFGLTMNGYPQPDYDTFSSRLLGLADPMMAGPTEELVLMALVVTALRTAGYSRWAVCVTAVAVRVPFHLHYGWVALGLTVRALLIIVLHCRTNALFAIVLAHAAFNGLNYLDDLGVAIKWLLIFSGLAIVW
;
A
#
# COMPACT_ATOMS: atom_id res chain seq x y z
N MET A 1 8.74 -2.39 -5.53
CA MET A 1 7.54 -3.16 -5.14
C MET A 1 7.65 -3.78 -3.74
N PHE A 2 8.86 -4.06 -3.25
CA PHE A 2 9.10 -4.66 -1.93
C PHE A 2 8.26 -4.07 -0.79
N ALA A 3 8.35 -2.74 -0.55
CA ALA A 3 7.59 -2.07 0.51
C ALA A 3 6.07 -2.28 0.44
N MET A 4 5.51 -2.39 -0.78
CA MET A 4 4.09 -2.67 -0.99
C MET A 4 3.77 -4.10 -0.54
N GLY A 5 4.57 -5.08 -0.95
CA GLY A 5 4.39 -6.49 -0.60
C GLY A 5 4.56 -6.78 0.90
N SER A 6 5.50 -6.12 1.57
CA SER A 6 5.81 -6.38 2.99
C SER A 6 4.62 -6.21 3.92
N GLY A 7 3.71 -5.25 3.65
CA GLY A 7 2.50 -5.08 4.47
C GLY A 7 1.52 -6.24 4.33
N PHE A 8 1.40 -6.83 3.14
CA PHE A 8 0.53 -7.99 2.92
C PHE A 8 1.11 -9.26 3.56
N ILE A 9 2.43 -9.42 3.52
CA ILE A 9 3.12 -10.51 4.22
C ILE A 9 2.91 -10.37 5.74
N ALA A 10 3.14 -9.17 6.30
CA ALA A 10 2.95 -8.90 7.72
C ALA A 10 1.49 -9.11 8.16
N ARG A 11 0.52 -8.67 7.33
CA ARG A 11 -0.90 -8.94 7.54
C ARG A 11 -1.20 -10.44 7.60
N GLY A 12 -0.67 -11.22 6.66
CA GLY A 12 -0.83 -12.68 6.63
C GLY A 12 -0.29 -13.34 7.90
N ALA A 13 0.92 -12.97 8.31
CA ALA A 13 1.52 -13.45 9.55
C ALA A 13 0.69 -13.10 10.79
N ILE A 14 0.14 -11.88 10.88
CA ILE A 14 -0.73 -11.49 12.00
C ILE A 14 -2.00 -12.33 12.03
N SER A 15 -2.64 -12.55 10.88
CA SER A 15 -3.86 -13.37 10.81
C SER A 15 -3.58 -14.80 11.30
N GLU A 16 -2.49 -15.41 10.83
CA GLU A 16 -2.09 -16.78 11.19
C GLU A 16 -1.75 -16.92 12.69
N ASN A 17 -0.96 -16.00 13.24
CA ASN A 17 -0.48 -16.10 14.63
C ASN A 17 -1.52 -15.72 15.68
N PHE A 18 -2.49 -14.87 15.34
CA PHE A 18 -3.48 -14.34 16.28
C PHE A 18 -4.92 -14.80 16.01
N GLY A 19 -5.15 -15.64 14.99
CA GLY A 19 -6.49 -16.13 14.63
C GLY A 19 -7.46 -15.04 14.21
N LEU A 20 -6.95 -13.92 13.68
CA LEU A 20 -7.76 -12.76 13.31
C LEU A 20 -8.36 -12.94 11.92
N THR A 21 -9.67 -12.72 11.82
CA THR A 21 -10.42 -12.82 10.55
C THR A 21 -10.21 -11.58 9.68
N MET A 22 -10.12 -11.80 8.37
CA MET A 22 -10.13 -10.73 7.39
C MET A 22 -11.53 -10.55 6.82
N ASN A 23 -12.03 -9.32 6.86
CA ASN A 23 -13.29 -8.99 6.19
C ASN A 23 -13.01 -8.68 4.72
N GLY A 24 -13.77 -9.30 3.83
CA GLY A 24 -13.78 -8.96 2.41
C GLY A 24 -14.58 -7.68 2.15
N TYR A 25 -14.24 -6.99 1.07
CA TYR A 25 -15.10 -5.97 0.49
C TYR A 25 -15.89 -6.59 -0.68
N PRO A 26 -17.19 -6.32 -0.84
CA PRO A 26 -17.98 -6.83 -1.96
C PRO A 26 -17.26 -6.56 -3.28
N GLN A 27 -17.06 -7.60 -4.09
CA GLN A 27 -16.48 -7.46 -5.41
C GLN A 27 -17.62 -7.22 -6.41
N PRO A 28 -17.59 -6.14 -7.20
CA PRO A 28 -18.58 -5.94 -8.26
C PRO A 28 -18.40 -6.99 -9.37
N ASP A 29 -19.51 -7.43 -9.96
CA ASP A 29 -19.48 -8.19 -11.21
C ASP A 29 -19.29 -7.25 -12.40
N TYR A 30 -18.40 -7.62 -13.33
CA TYR A 30 -18.05 -6.80 -14.50
C TYR A 30 -18.40 -7.51 -15.81
N ASP A 31 -19.62 -7.27 -16.29
CA ASP A 31 -20.20 -7.97 -17.45
C ASP A 31 -19.68 -7.47 -18.81
N THR A 32 -19.17 -6.24 -18.88
CA THR A 32 -18.71 -5.62 -20.13
C THR A 32 -17.22 -5.33 -20.13
N PHE A 33 -16.62 -5.19 -21.31
CA PHE A 33 -15.22 -4.76 -21.42
C PHE A 33 -14.97 -3.40 -20.75
N SER A 34 -15.87 -2.43 -20.98
CA SER A 34 -15.77 -1.09 -20.38
C SER A 34 -15.85 -1.15 -18.85
N SER A 35 -16.75 -1.96 -18.29
CA SER A 35 -16.84 -2.14 -16.83
C SER A 35 -15.60 -2.84 -16.27
N ARG A 36 -14.98 -3.78 -17.00
CA ARG A 36 -13.69 -4.39 -16.61
C ARG A 36 -12.54 -3.39 -16.62
N LEU A 37 -12.48 -2.48 -17.60
CA LEU A 37 -11.49 -1.40 -17.62
C LEU A 37 -11.66 -0.46 -16.42
N LEU A 38 -12.90 -0.12 -16.07
CA LEU A 38 -13.18 0.65 -14.85
C LEU A 38 -12.80 -0.13 -13.59
N GLY A 39 -13.09 -1.44 -13.56
CA GLY A 39 -12.69 -2.34 -12.48
C GLY A 39 -11.16 -2.40 -12.31
N LEU A 40 -10.38 -2.33 -13.38
CA LEU A 40 -8.93 -2.22 -13.29
C LEU A 40 -8.49 -0.83 -12.78
N ALA A 41 -9.12 0.25 -13.26
CA ALA A 41 -8.75 1.62 -12.92
C ALA A 41 -9.05 1.97 -11.46
N ASP A 42 -10.17 1.51 -10.91
CA ASP A 42 -10.62 1.79 -9.54
C ASP A 42 -9.57 1.42 -8.45
N PRO A 43 -9.07 0.18 -8.35
CA PRO A 43 -8.06 -0.18 -7.36
C PRO A 43 -6.70 0.47 -7.65
N MET A 44 -6.40 0.80 -8.92
CA MET A 44 -5.19 1.56 -9.28
C MET A 44 -5.25 2.99 -8.74
N MET A 45 -6.43 3.59 -8.62
CA MET A 45 -6.60 4.94 -8.07
C MET A 45 -6.24 5.06 -6.60
N ALA A 46 -6.17 3.95 -5.86
CA ALA A 46 -5.63 3.94 -4.49
C ALA A 46 -4.18 4.46 -4.44
N GLY A 47 -3.38 4.21 -5.48
CA GLY A 47 -2.02 4.75 -5.58
C GLY A 47 -1.96 6.27 -5.47
N PRO A 48 -2.53 7.03 -6.42
CA PRO A 48 -2.52 8.48 -6.35
C PRO A 48 -3.30 9.02 -5.14
N THR A 49 -4.47 8.47 -4.80
CA THR A 49 -5.25 9.01 -3.67
C THR A 49 -4.57 8.81 -2.33
N GLU A 50 -4.14 7.59 -2.00
CA GLU A 50 -3.53 7.32 -0.71
C GLU A 50 -2.14 7.93 -0.58
N GLU A 51 -1.31 7.91 -1.64
CA GLU A 51 0.07 8.40 -1.52
C GLU A 51 0.17 9.93 -1.57
N LEU A 52 -0.72 10.62 -2.31
CA LEU A 52 -0.74 12.09 -2.31
C LEU A 52 -1.32 12.63 -0.99
N VAL A 53 -2.43 12.06 -0.52
CA VAL A 53 -3.13 12.58 0.66
C VAL A 53 -2.54 12.05 1.96
N LEU A 54 -2.41 10.73 2.11
CA LEU A 54 -2.05 10.12 3.40
C LEU A 54 -0.54 10.10 3.65
N MET A 55 0.27 10.27 2.61
CA MET A 55 1.72 10.38 2.74
C MET A 55 2.23 11.77 2.37
N ALA A 56 2.13 12.19 1.11
CA ALA A 56 2.84 13.39 0.64
C ALA A 56 2.39 14.66 1.37
N LEU A 57 1.07 14.88 1.47
CA LEU A 57 0.51 16.02 2.20
C LEU A 57 0.90 15.97 3.69
N VAL A 58 0.65 14.85 4.38
CA VAL A 58 0.93 14.69 5.81
C VAL A 58 2.42 14.89 6.11
N VAL A 59 3.29 14.19 5.39
CA VAL A 59 4.74 14.25 5.59
C VAL A 59 5.28 15.64 5.28
N THR A 60 4.85 16.26 4.18
CA THR A 60 5.31 17.61 3.79
C THR A 60 4.84 18.65 4.80
N ALA A 61 3.56 18.64 5.19
CA ALA A 61 3.01 19.60 6.13
C ALA A 61 3.73 19.54 7.49
N LEU A 62 3.91 18.33 8.04
CA LEU A 62 4.57 18.16 9.34
C LEU A 62 6.07 18.50 9.30
N ARG A 63 6.77 18.14 8.21
CA ARG A 63 8.19 18.51 8.04
C ARG A 63 8.37 20.02 7.89
N THR A 64 7.50 20.68 7.12
CA THR A 64 7.52 22.15 6.95
C THR A 64 7.23 22.87 8.27
N ALA A 65 6.36 22.30 9.12
CA ALA A 65 6.10 22.80 10.46
C ALA A 65 7.21 22.50 11.48
N GLY A 66 8.31 21.84 11.07
CA GLY A 66 9.47 21.59 11.93
C GLY A 66 9.33 20.42 12.90
N TYR A 67 8.32 19.54 12.72
CA TYR A 67 8.17 18.37 13.58
C TYR A 67 9.29 17.36 13.39
N SER A 68 9.58 16.60 14.46
CA SER A 68 10.58 15.54 14.42
C SER A 68 10.19 14.42 13.45
N ARG A 69 11.19 13.73 12.88
CA ARG A 69 10.96 12.59 11.99
C ARG A 69 10.10 11.50 12.63
N TRP A 70 10.21 11.32 13.95
CA TRP A 70 9.40 10.38 14.70
C TRP A 70 7.92 10.78 14.68
N ALA A 71 7.60 12.04 15.01
CA ALA A 71 6.24 12.55 14.97
C ALA A 71 5.63 12.44 13.55
N VAL A 72 6.42 12.73 12.51
CA VAL A 72 6.01 12.55 11.11
C VAL A 72 5.61 11.11 10.81
N CYS A 73 6.47 10.14 11.16
CA CYS A 73 6.21 8.73 10.91
C CYS A 73 4.98 8.22 11.67
N VAL A 74 4.88 8.55 12.97
CA VAL A 74 3.75 8.13 13.81
C VAL A 74 2.45 8.69 13.27
N THR A 75 2.40 9.99 12.96
CA THR A 75 1.18 10.62 12.43
C THR A 75 0.80 10.06 11.07
N ALA A 76 1.75 9.88 10.14
CA ALA A 76 1.45 9.33 8.83
C ALA A 76 0.92 7.88 8.90
N VAL A 77 1.44 7.05 9.82
CA VAL A 77 0.89 5.72 10.10
C VAL A 77 -0.50 5.82 10.73
N ALA A 78 -0.66 6.68 11.73
CA ALA A 78 -1.90 6.84 12.48
C ALA A 78 -3.05 7.37 11.60
N VAL A 79 -2.75 8.17 10.58
CA VAL A 79 -3.73 8.62 9.59
C VAL A 79 -4.03 7.52 8.58
N ARG A 80 -3.05 6.72 8.16
CA ARG A 80 -3.21 5.71 7.09
C ARG A 80 -3.91 4.44 7.54
N VAL A 81 -3.47 3.82 8.64
CA VAL A 81 -3.96 2.49 9.06
C VAL A 81 -5.49 2.46 9.30
N PRO A 82 -6.12 3.50 9.89
CA PRO A 82 -7.57 3.53 10.06
C PRO A 82 -8.40 3.35 8.78
N PHE A 83 -7.89 3.79 7.62
CA PHE A 83 -8.55 3.59 6.32
C PHE A 83 -8.68 2.12 5.92
N HIS A 84 -7.97 1.22 6.61
CA HIS A 84 -7.98 -0.20 6.33
C HIS A 84 -8.62 -1.04 7.43
N LEU A 85 -9.09 -0.42 8.53
CA LEU A 85 -9.69 -1.17 9.64
C LEU A 85 -11.02 -1.85 9.26
N HIS A 86 -11.64 -1.49 8.13
CA HIS A 86 -12.77 -2.24 7.58
C HIS A 86 -12.39 -3.68 7.20
N TYR A 87 -11.12 -3.98 6.93
CA TYR A 87 -10.62 -5.35 6.76
C TYR A 87 -10.50 -6.14 8.07
N GLY A 88 -10.78 -5.52 9.22
CA GLY A 88 -10.59 -6.09 10.55
C GLY A 88 -9.19 -5.78 11.13
N TRP A 89 -8.93 -6.33 12.32
CA TRP A 89 -7.69 -6.07 13.06
C TRP A 89 -6.41 -6.55 12.35
N VAL A 90 -6.54 -7.47 11.38
CA VAL A 90 -5.43 -7.88 10.50
C VAL A 90 -4.80 -6.68 9.77
N ALA A 91 -5.55 -5.61 9.54
CA ALA A 91 -5.08 -4.39 8.88
C ALA A 91 -3.90 -3.72 9.61
N LEU A 92 -3.68 -4.00 10.90
CA LEU A 92 -2.51 -3.53 11.63
C LEU A 92 -1.19 -3.97 10.96
N GLY A 93 -1.16 -5.09 10.23
CA GLY A 93 0.01 -5.51 9.45
C GLY A 93 0.40 -4.53 8.33
N LEU A 94 -0.56 -3.74 7.85
CA LEU A 94 -0.30 -2.69 6.84
C LEU A 94 0.53 -1.53 7.40
N THR A 95 0.69 -1.44 8.72
CA THR A 95 1.64 -0.51 9.37
C THR A 95 3.05 -0.69 8.82
N VAL A 96 3.47 -1.94 8.56
CA VAL A 96 4.80 -2.24 8.00
C VAL A 96 4.97 -1.57 6.64
N ARG A 97 3.97 -1.71 5.77
CA ARG A 97 3.95 -1.06 4.45
C ARG A 97 3.97 0.46 4.58
N ALA A 98 3.13 1.02 5.46
CA ALA A 98 3.07 2.46 5.68
C ALA A 98 4.43 3.02 6.08
N LEU A 99 5.09 2.42 7.07
CA LEU A 99 6.41 2.83 7.55
C LEU A 99 7.47 2.75 6.45
N LEU A 100 7.54 1.63 5.71
CA LEU A 100 8.53 1.45 4.65
C LEU A 100 8.37 2.48 3.54
N ILE A 101 7.13 2.79 3.14
CA ILE A 101 6.83 3.80 2.13
C ILE A 101 7.24 5.20 2.61
N ILE A 102 6.90 5.56 3.86
CA ILE A 102 7.28 6.87 4.44
C ILE A 102 8.80 7.01 4.51
N VAL A 103 9.51 5.98 4.99
CA VAL A 103 10.97 5.97 5.06
C VAL A 103 11.59 6.07 3.67
N LEU A 104 11.06 5.33 2.69
CA LEU A 104 11.52 5.40 1.31
C LEU A 104 11.32 6.80 0.71
N HIS A 105 10.16 7.42 0.96
CA HIS A 105 9.89 8.79 0.52
C HIS A 105 10.85 9.78 1.16
N CYS A 106 11.09 9.67 2.47
CA CYS A 106 12.02 10.54 3.19
C CYS A 106 13.47 10.42 2.68
N ARG A 107 13.86 9.26 2.15
CA ARG A 107 15.21 9.01 1.62
C ARG A 107 15.37 9.42 0.17
N THR A 108 14.37 9.17 -0.67
CA THR A 108 14.50 9.29 -2.13
C THR A 108 13.76 10.49 -2.71
N ASN A 109 12.80 11.06 -1.97
CA ASN A 109 11.80 12.00 -2.48
C ASN A 109 11.07 11.51 -3.76
N ALA A 110 11.09 10.21 -4.05
CA ALA A 110 10.53 9.64 -5.27
C ALA A 110 9.02 9.37 -5.15
N LEU A 111 8.23 10.42 -4.85
CA LEU A 111 6.78 10.33 -4.65
C LEU A 111 6.08 9.68 -5.84
N PHE A 112 6.43 10.10 -7.06
CA PHE A 112 5.81 9.56 -8.28
C PHE A 112 6.08 8.06 -8.45
N ALA A 113 7.30 7.60 -8.16
CA ALA A 113 7.63 6.17 -8.22
C ALA A 113 6.83 5.36 -7.17
N ILE A 114 6.59 5.92 -5.99
CA ILE A 114 5.77 5.30 -4.95
C ILE A 114 4.30 5.21 -5.38
N VAL A 115 3.74 6.29 -5.92
CA VAL A 115 2.38 6.34 -6.48
C VAL A 115 2.21 5.26 -7.55
N LEU A 116 3.13 5.19 -8.52
CA LEU A 116 3.09 4.20 -9.59
C LEU A 116 3.24 2.78 -9.06
N ALA A 117 4.16 2.54 -8.12
CA ALA A 117 4.35 1.22 -7.53
C ALA A 117 3.08 0.76 -6.80
N HIS A 118 2.41 1.65 -6.07
CA HIS A 118 1.14 1.34 -5.42
C HIS A 118 0.06 1.04 -6.47
N ALA A 119 -0.18 1.95 -7.41
CA ALA A 119 -1.18 1.78 -8.45
C ALA A 119 -0.98 0.44 -9.20
N ALA A 120 0.26 0.17 -9.63
CA ALA A 120 0.60 -1.08 -10.30
C ALA A 120 0.39 -2.31 -9.39
N PHE A 121 0.77 -2.25 -8.11
CA PHE A 121 0.53 -3.35 -7.18
C PHE A 121 -0.96 -3.70 -7.10
N ASN A 122 -1.84 -2.70 -7.07
CA ASN A 122 -3.27 -2.94 -6.99
C ASN A 122 -3.85 -3.40 -8.33
N GLY A 123 -3.45 -2.78 -9.43
CA GLY A 123 -3.89 -3.18 -10.78
C GLY A 123 -3.50 -4.62 -11.13
N LEU A 124 -2.34 -5.09 -10.68
CA LEU A 124 -1.93 -6.48 -10.87
C LEU A 124 -2.85 -7.50 -10.16
N ASN A 125 -3.72 -7.10 -9.23
CA ASN A 125 -4.73 -8.02 -8.70
C ASN A 125 -5.76 -8.46 -9.77
N TYR A 126 -5.91 -7.72 -10.86
CA TYR A 126 -6.84 -8.02 -11.96
C TYR A 126 -6.28 -8.98 -13.01
N LEU A 127 -5.04 -9.44 -12.85
CA LEU A 127 -4.39 -10.38 -13.76
C LEU A 127 -4.25 -11.78 -13.15
N ASP A 128 -5.01 -12.08 -12.09
CA ASP A 128 -5.02 -13.36 -11.40
C ASP A 128 -3.59 -13.89 -11.10
N ASP A 129 -3.32 -15.16 -11.42
CA ASP A 129 -2.04 -15.84 -11.16
C ASP A 129 -0.85 -15.15 -11.84
N LEU A 130 -1.04 -14.61 -13.04
CA LEU A 130 0.00 -13.85 -13.74
C LEU A 130 0.35 -12.58 -12.96
N GLY A 131 -0.67 -11.90 -12.46
CA GLY A 131 -0.51 -10.74 -11.60
C GLY A 131 0.28 -11.05 -10.32
N VAL A 132 -0.04 -12.18 -9.68
CA VAL A 132 0.68 -12.68 -8.50
C VAL A 132 2.15 -12.97 -8.82
N ALA A 133 2.43 -13.66 -9.93
CA ALA A 133 3.80 -13.97 -10.35
C ALA A 133 4.63 -12.69 -10.60
N ILE A 134 4.04 -11.71 -11.30
CA ILE A 134 4.70 -10.41 -11.57
C ILE A 134 4.97 -9.67 -10.26
N LYS A 135 4.03 -9.65 -9.32
CA LYS A 135 4.26 -9.02 -8.00
C LYS A 135 5.45 -9.63 -7.29
N TRP A 136 5.53 -10.96 -7.21
CA TRP A 136 6.63 -11.64 -6.55
C TRP A 136 7.97 -11.31 -7.21
N LEU A 137 8.04 -11.38 -8.54
CA LEU A 137 9.23 -10.98 -9.29
C LEU A 137 9.68 -9.56 -8.93
N LEU A 138 8.77 -8.59 -8.91
CA LEU A 138 9.06 -7.19 -8.59
C LEU A 138 9.37 -6.93 -7.11
N ILE A 139 8.84 -7.76 -6.20
CA ILE A 139 9.15 -7.71 -4.77
C ILE A 139 10.59 -8.20 -4.54
N PHE A 140 10.94 -9.35 -5.11
CA PHE A 140 12.28 -9.95 -4.94
C PHE A 140 13.37 -9.18 -5.69
N SER A 141 13.09 -8.63 -6.87
CA SER A 141 14.04 -7.75 -7.55
C SER A 141 14.31 -6.48 -6.73
N GLY A 142 13.29 -5.95 -6.06
CA GLY A 142 13.44 -4.83 -5.15
C GLY A 142 14.35 -5.12 -3.95
N LEU A 143 14.37 -6.37 -3.45
CA LEU A 143 15.31 -6.78 -2.40
C LEU A 143 16.75 -6.75 -2.91
N ALA A 144 17.01 -7.26 -4.11
CA ALA A 144 18.34 -7.35 -4.69
C ALA A 144 19.01 -5.99 -4.97
N ILE A 145 18.23 -4.91 -5.05
CA ILE A 145 18.72 -3.54 -5.31
C ILE A 145 19.01 -2.79 -4.00
N VAL A 146 18.48 -3.26 -2.86
CA VAL A 146 18.62 -2.60 -1.54
C VAL A 146 19.83 -3.11 -0.76
N TRP A 147 20.54 -4.12 -1.30
CA TRP A 147 21.84 -4.62 -0.84
C TRP A 147 22.95 -4.15 -1.78
#